data_AF-U4TCG8-F1
#
_entry.id   AF-U4TCG8-F1
#
_cell.length_a   1.000
_cell.length_b   1.000
_cell.length_c   1.000
_cell.angle_alpha   90.00
_cell.angle_beta   90.00
_cell.angle_gamma   90.00
#
_symmetry.space_group_name_H-M   'P 1'
#
loop_
_entity.id
_entity.type
_entity.pdbx_description
1 polymer ?
#
loop_
_entity_poly.entity_id
_entity_poly.type
_entity_poly.pdbx_seq_one_letter_code
_entity_poly.pdbx_strand_id
1 'polypeptide(L)'
;MSDNKPMMTDKEFFDWSKIQIPDNTLTQDIVDEVNKILRPINPADLQKVITILGNSSAAQAGAGVSSSLPVLTRADIVASAKGISVEAAALKSVIDVECPKPGFGADGLPTILFEPHKMWKYLTLANFITKRDQLQALFPDMCNQTWDKSLYNVRTQHEKLAVCKVLHWDAAHMSCSWGKGQVMGFNWQDLKYPSLKAFIDAMHTSEAAQIDAMCRFIKVNGLVDELQRNDWAGFAYRYNGEGYKANQYDIRLAAAYKKAKREGW
;
A
#
# COMPACT_ATOMS: atom_id res chain seq x y z
N MET A 1 -14.32 3.34 29.41
CA MET A 1 -15.18 4.47 28.98
C MET A 1 -14.77 4.79 27.55
N SER A 2 -15.67 4.62 26.60
CA SER A 2 -15.39 4.73 25.16
C SER A 2 -15.34 6.20 24.76
N ASP A 3 -14.15 6.70 24.43
CA ASP A 3 -13.97 8.03 23.86
C ASP A 3 -14.45 8.02 22.40
N ASN A 4 -15.75 8.18 22.24
CA ASN A 4 -16.41 8.38 20.95
C ASN A 4 -16.15 9.82 20.52
N LYS A 5 -14.98 10.08 19.94
CA LYS A 5 -14.67 11.38 19.35
C LYS A 5 -15.60 11.57 18.14
N PRO A 6 -16.35 12.67 18.02
CA PRO A 6 -17.31 12.85 16.94
C PRO A 6 -16.58 12.82 15.60
N MET A 7 -17.10 12.01 14.67
CA MET A 7 -16.61 11.99 13.29
C MET A 7 -16.85 13.36 12.66
N MET A 8 -15.88 13.77 11.86
CA MET A 8 -15.90 14.99 11.06
C MET A 8 -17.14 14.98 10.16
N THR A 9 -17.94 16.04 10.20
CA THR A 9 -19.10 16.22 9.31
C THR A 9 -18.64 16.40 7.86
N ASP A 10 -19.51 16.15 6.89
CA ASP A 10 -19.21 16.32 5.46
C ASP A 10 -18.68 17.73 5.15
N LYS A 11 -19.19 18.74 5.86
CA LYS A 11 -18.73 20.12 5.76
C LYS A 11 -17.31 20.30 6.31
N GLU A 12 -17.00 19.71 7.46
CA GLU A 12 -15.66 19.79 8.05
C GLU A 12 -14.62 18.98 7.25
N PHE A 13 -15.01 17.86 6.65
CA PHE A 13 -14.17 17.10 5.73
C PHE A 13 -13.90 17.91 4.46
N PHE A 14 -14.92 18.60 3.94
CA PHE A 14 -14.78 19.46 2.78
C PHE A 14 -13.89 20.67 3.05
N ASP A 15 -14.09 21.36 4.16
CA ASP A 15 -13.25 22.47 4.60
C ASP A 15 -11.80 22.02 4.87
N TRP A 16 -11.61 20.82 5.44
CA TRP A 16 -10.30 20.20 5.62
C TRP A 16 -9.62 19.87 4.28
N SER A 17 -10.37 19.34 3.31
CA SER A 17 -9.84 18.98 1.98
C SER A 17 -9.34 20.20 1.19
N LYS A 18 -9.98 21.36 1.35
CA LYS A 18 -9.54 22.65 0.79
C LYS A 18 -8.24 23.18 1.37
N ILE A 19 -7.95 22.86 2.64
CA ILE A 19 -6.71 23.28 3.31
C ILE A 19 -5.52 22.41 2.87
N GLN A 20 -5.77 21.15 2.48
CA GLN A 20 -4.72 20.17 2.14
C GLN A 20 -4.35 20.13 0.64
N ILE A 21 -5.10 20.82 -0.23
CA ILE A 21 -4.86 20.89 -1.68
C ILE A 21 -4.79 22.38 -2.07
N PRO A 22 -3.60 23.01 -2.03
CA PRO A 22 -3.48 24.47 -2.16
C PRO A 22 -3.82 25.04 -3.54
N ASP A 23 -3.83 24.21 -4.58
CA ASP A 23 -4.17 24.64 -5.94
C ASP A 23 -5.61 24.26 -6.28
N ASN A 24 -6.46 25.30 -6.40
CA ASN A 24 -7.87 25.45 -6.81
C ASN A 24 -8.45 24.46 -7.87
N THR A 25 -8.18 23.17 -7.76
CA THR A 25 -8.57 22.12 -8.73
C THR A 25 -9.81 21.34 -8.29
N LEU A 26 -10.33 21.59 -7.09
CA LEU A 26 -11.63 21.11 -6.61
C LEU A 26 -12.63 22.27 -6.64
N THR A 27 -13.36 22.37 -7.76
CA THR A 27 -14.48 23.31 -7.88
C THR A 27 -15.70 22.78 -7.12
N GLN A 28 -16.61 23.68 -6.71
CA GLN A 28 -17.86 23.29 -6.05
C GLN A 28 -18.68 22.33 -6.95
N ASP A 29 -18.58 22.48 -8.27
CA ASP A 29 -19.22 21.59 -9.24
C ASP A 29 -18.69 20.15 -9.17
N ILE A 30 -17.38 19.94 -8.96
CA ILE A 30 -16.79 18.59 -8.82
C ILE A 30 -17.31 17.90 -7.56
N VAL A 31 -17.50 18.68 -6.50
CA VAL A 31 -17.95 18.21 -5.19
C VAL A 31 -19.44 17.90 -5.23
N ASP A 32 -20.21 18.76 -5.89
CA ASP A 32 -21.64 18.57 -6.11
C ASP A 32 -21.91 17.35 -6.99
N GLU A 33 -21.03 17.04 -7.96
CA GLU A 33 -21.17 15.86 -8.80
C GLU A 33 -20.76 14.56 -8.10
N VAL A 34 -19.71 14.59 -7.29
CA VAL A 34 -19.37 13.48 -6.38
C VAL A 34 -20.50 13.23 -5.38
N ASN A 35 -21.13 14.29 -4.86
CA ASN A 35 -22.27 14.18 -3.94
C ASN A 35 -23.54 13.66 -4.62
N LYS A 36 -23.79 13.97 -5.90
CA LYS A 36 -24.88 13.35 -6.68
C LYS A 36 -24.66 11.84 -6.90
N ILE A 37 -23.39 11.41 -7.01
CA ILE A 37 -22.96 10.00 -7.19
C ILE A 37 -23.08 9.19 -5.88
N LEU A 38 -23.36 9.81 -4.74
CA LEU A 38 -23.64 9.11 -3.48
C LEU A 38 -25.06 8.50 -3.41
N ARG A 39 -25.96 8.82 -4.37
CA ARG A 39 -27.19 8.03 -4.66
C ARG A 39 -26.90 6.92 -5.69
N PRO A 40 -27.79 5.92 -5.93
CA PRO A 40 -27.38 4.62 -6.46
C PRO A 40 -26.78 4.75 -7.87
N ILE A 41 -25.56 4.21 -8.01
CA ILE A 41 -24.67 4.47 -9.15
C ILE A 41 -25.19 3.76 -10.40
N ASN A 42 -25.41 4.51 -11.50
CA ASN A 42 -25.58 3.97 -12.84
C ASN A 42 -24.20 3.93 -13.56
N PRO A 43 -23.84 2.84 -14.26
CA PRO A 43 -22.58 2.68 -14.98
C PRO A 43 -22.13 3.87 -15.87
N ALA A 44 -23.06 4.65 -16.43
CA ALA A 44 -22.72 5.79 -17.28
C ALA A 44 -22.01 6.93 -16.53
N ASP A 45 -22.35 7.17 -15.27
CA ASP A 45 -21.76 8.26 -14.47
C ASP A 45 -20.37 7.90 -13.96
N LEU A 46 -20.11 6.60 -13.80
CA LEU A 46 -18.85 6.06 -13.36
C LEU A 46 -17.77 6.12 -14.45
N GLN A 47 -18.17 5.93 -15.71
CA GLN A 47 -17.27 6.15 -16.86
C GLN A 47 -16.87 7.62 -16.99
N LYS A 48 -17.78 8.56 -16.70
CA LYS A 48 -17.46 10.00 -16.67
C LYS A 48 -16.47 10.35 -15.57
N VAL A 49 -16.63 9.77 -14.36
CA VAL A 49 -15.66 9.93 -13.27
C VAL A 49 -14.28 9.40 -13.68
N ILE A 50 -14.22 8.21 -14.30
CA ILE A 50 -12.95 7.64 -14.79
C ILE A 50 -12.30 8.55 -15.84
N THR A 51 -13.08 9.11 -16.78
CA THR A 51 -12.57 10.05 -17.79
C THR A 51 -12.07 11.35 -17.16
N ILE A 52 -12.79 11.90 -16.18
CA ILE A 52 -12.38 13.13 -15.47
C ILE A 52 -11.09 12.88 -14.68
N LEU A 53 -11.03 11.79 -13.91
CA LEU A 53 -9.84 11.44 -13.12
C LEU A 53 -8.62 11.08 -14.00
N GLY A 54 -8.84 10.42 -15.14
CA GLY A 54 -7.80 10.12 -16.12
C GLY A 54 -7.18 11.37 -16.75
N ASN A 55 -8.00 12.39 -17.05
CA ASN A 55 -7.54 13.66 -17.59
C ASN A 55 -6.81 14.52 -16.53
N SER A 56 -7.25 14.50 -15.26
CA SER A 56 -6.56 15.20 -14.18
C SER A 56 -5.18 14.60 -13.85
N SER A 57 -5.03 13.28 -14.01
CA SER A 57 -3.75 12.58 -13.80
C SER A 57 -2.74 12.92 -14.91
N ALA A 58 -3.20 13.05 -16.16
CA ALA A 58 -2.36 13.49 -17.28
C ALA A 58 -1.88 14.94 -17.13
N ALA A 59 -2.68 15.81 -16.51
CA ALA A 59 -2.30 17.21 -16.27
C ALA A 59 -1.26 17.38 -15.13
N GLN A 60 -1.18 16.45 -14.18
CA GLN A 60 -0.16 16.47 -13.11
C GLN A 60 1.21 15.90 -13.55
N ALA A 61 1.27 15.15 -14.64
CA ALA A 61 2.53 14.65 -15.19
C ALA A 61 3.45 15.75 -15.78
N GLY A 62 2.96 17.00 -15.87
CA GLY A 62 3.68 18.14 -16.46
C GLY A 62 4.41 19.06 -15.48
N ALA A 63 4.29 18.86 -14.17
CA ALA A 63 5.00 19.68 -13.18
C ALA A 63 6.31 18.99 -12.76
N GLY A 64 7.41 19.39 -13.40
CA GLY A 64 8.72 18.79 -13.20
C GLY A 64 9.20 18.83 -11.74
N VAL A 65 9.53 17.65 -11.21
CA VAL A 65 10.57 17.49 -10.19
C VAL A 65 11.51 16.41 -10.68
N SER A 66 12.55 16.84 -11.40
CA SER A 66 13.73 16.02 -11.67
C SER A 66 14.57 15.96 -10.39
N SER A 67 14.15 15.11 -9.45
CA SER A 67 15.02 14.59 -8.40
C SER A 67 14.77 13.09 -8.33
N SER A 68 15.74 12.28 -8.73
CA SER A 68 15.66 10.83 -8.57
C SER A 68 15.31 10.50 -7.12
N LEU A 69 14.17 9.83 -6.90
CA LEU A 69 13.75 9.43 -5.55
C LEU A 69 14.84 8.60 -4.87
N PRO A 70 15.05 8.73 -3.54
CA PRO A 70 16.18 8.08 -2.87
C PRO A 70 16.11 6.55 -2.97
N VAL A 71 17.08 5.98 -3.68
CA VAL A 71 17.27 4.53 -3.84
C VAL A 71 17.87 3.95 -2.56
N LEU A 72 17.45 2.73 -2.21
CA LEU A 72 17.96 2.02 -1.02
C LEU A 72 19.47 1.83 -1.09
N THR A 73 20.19 2.34 -0.09
CA THR A 73 21.65 2.20 -0.01
C THR A 73 22.07 1.06 0.92
N ARG A 74 23.34 0.67 0.83
CA ARG A 74 23.95 -0.26 1.79
C ARG A 74 23.87 0.26 3.22
N ALA A 75 24.06 1.56 3.43
CA ALA A 75 23.99 2.17 4.76
C ALA A 75 22.59 2.05 5.35
N ASP A 76 21.54 2.24 4.55
CA ASP A 76 20.15 2.11 4.99
C ASP A 76 19.83 0.68 5.44
N ILE A 77 20.30 -0.32 4.70
CA ILE A 77 20.10 -1.73 5.03
C ILE A 77 20.84 -2.09 6.33
N VAL A 78 22.08 -1.64 6.50
CA VAL A 78 22.86 -1.85 7.74
C VAL A 78 22.16 -1.19 8.94
N ALA A 79 21.69 0.04 8.77
CA ALA A 79 20.97 0.76 9.82
C ALA A 79 19.65 0.06 10.18
N SER A 80 18.88 -0.39 9.18
CA SER A 80 17.62 -1.11 9.37
C SER A 80 17.84 -2.45 10.08
N ALA A 81 18.85 -3.22 9.65
CA ALA A 81 19.21 -4.50 10.27
C ALA A 81 19.60 -4.32 11.74
N LYS A 82 20.41 -3.30 12.04
CA LYS A 82 20.75 -2.92 13.41
C LYS A 82 19.50 -2.56 14.23
N GLY A 83 18.55 -1.83 13.63
CA GLY A 83 17.30 -1.41 14.30
C GLY A 83 16.40 -2.56 14.74
N ILE A 84 16.48 -3.71 14.09
CA ILE A 84 15.76 -4.94 14.47
C ILE A 84 16.68 -6.02 15.05
N SER A 85 17.93 -5.69 15.36
CA SER A 85 18.93 -6.60 15.96
C SER A 85 19.19 -7.88 15.14
N VAL A 86 19.28 -7.74 13.81
CA VAL A 86 19.68 -8.83 12.91
C VAL A 86 20.97 -8.49 12.16
N GLU A 87 21.63 -9.50 11.61
CA GLU A 87 22.78 -9.30 10.74
C GLU A 87 22.38 -8.57 9.44
N ALA A 88 23.21 -7.64 8.95
CA ALA A 88 22.93 -6.94 7.70
C ALA A 88 22.85 -7.90 6.50
N ALA A 89 23.66 -8.97 6.48
CA ALA A 89 23.57 -10.03 5.49
C ALA A 89 22.20 -10.77 5.52
N ALA A 90 21.62 -10.98 6.72
CA ALA A 90 20.32 -11.61 6.86
C ALA A 90 19.22 -10.70 6.31
N LEU A 91 19.16 -9.43 6.71
CA LEU A 91 18.18 -8.50 6.15
C LEU A 91 18.35 -8.32 4.63
N LYS A 92 19.60 -8.23 4.15
CA LYS A 92 19.89 -8.16 2.71
C LYS A 92 19.33 -9.36 1.96
N SER A 93 19.47 -10.58 2.50
CA SER A 93 18.92 -11.78 1.86
C SER A 93 17.40 -11.76 1.76
N VAL A 94 16.71 -11.24 2.79
CA VAL A 94 15.26 -11.10 2.76
C VAL A 94 14.87 -10.07 1.69
N ILE A 95 15.54 -8.92 1.64
CA ILE A 95 15.29 -7.89 0.61
C ILE A 95 15.49 -8.46 -0.81
N ASP A 96 16.55 -9.23 -1.04
CA ASP A 96 16.84 -9.79 -2.37
C ASP A 96 15.81 -10.82 -2.83
N VAL A 97 15.22 -11.57 -1.90
CA VAL A 97 14.28 -12.65 -2.22
C VAL A 97 12.84 -12.16 -2.27
N GLU A 98 12.45 -11.32 -1.30
CA GLU A 98 11.08 -10.88 -1.07
C GLU A 98 10.73 -9.55 -1.75
N CYS A 99 11.73 -8.77 -2.18
CA CYS A 99 11.51 -7.46 -2.81
C CYS A 99 12.02 -7.40 -4.27
N PRO A 100 11.50 -8.24 -5.18
CA PRO A 100 11.98 -8.28 -6.58
C PRO A 100 11.57 -7.05 -7.40
N LYS A 101 10.62 -6.24 -6.93
CA LYS A 101 10.14 -5.04 -7.59
C LYS A 101 10.84 -3.79 -7.04
N PRO A 102 11.01 -2.72 -7.85
CA PRO A 102 11.46 -1.44 -7.33
C PRO A 102 10.45 -0.89 -6.33
N GLY A 103 10.91 -0.07 -5.38
CA GLY A 103 10.02 0.58 -4.41
C GLY A 103 9.16 1.69 -4.99
N PHE A 104 9.56 2.24 -6.14
CA PHE A 104 8.84 3.27 -6.88
C PHE A 104 8.70 2.89 -8.36
N GLY A 105 7.60 3.32 -8.97
CA GLY A 105 7.38 3.27 -10.41
C GLY A 105 8.15 4.37 -11.15
N ALA A 106 8.10 4.33 -12.48
CA ALA A 106 8.71 5.35 -13.34
C ALA A 106 8.05 6.74 -13.20
N ASP A 107 6.81 6.77 -12.70
CA ASP A 107 6.04 7.96 -12.35
C ASP A 107 6.40 8.53 -10.97
N GLY A 108 7.33 7.91 -10.25
CA GLY A 108 7.72 8.30 -8.90
C GLY A 108 6.73 7.91 -7.81
N LEU A 109 5.64 7.20 -8.15
CA LEU A 109 4.70 6.71 -7.15
C LEU A 109 5.22 5.41 -6.52
N PRO A 110 4.93 5.15 -5.23
CA PRO A 110 5.29 3.87 -4.61
C PRO A 110 4.69 2.71 -5.39
N THR A 111 5.46 1.64 -5.53
CA THR A 111 4.93 0.39 -6.07
C THR A 111 3.84 -0.12 -5.12
N ILE A 112 2.64 -0.35 -5.65
CA ILE A 112 1.53 -0.91 -4.88
C ILE A 112 0.98 -2.17 -5.54
N LEU A 113 0.34 -3.02 -4.74
CA LEU A 113 -0.62 -4.02 -5.20
C LEU A 113 -1.96 -3.71 -4.55
N PHE A 114 -2.98 -3.46 -5.36
CA PHE A 114 -4.34 -3.25 -4.87
C PHE A 114 -5.05 -4.61 -4.72
N GLU A 115 -5.67 -4.84 -3.57
CA GLU A 115 -6.32 -6.09 -3.18
C GLU A 115 -7.86 -5.92 -3.17
N PRO A 116 -8.59 -6.33 -4.23
CA PRO A 116 -10.03 -6.07 -4.35
C PRO A 116 -10.86 -6.68 -3.21
N HIS A 117 -10.41 -7.82 -2.69
CA HIS A 117 -11.04 -8.49 -1.56
C HIS A 117 -10.79 -7.83 -0.21
N LYS A 118 -9.70 -7.05 -0.08
CA LYS A 118 -9.51 -6.18 1.07
C LYS A 118 -10.41 -4.95 0.95
N MET A 119 -10.60 -4.40 -0.25
CA MET A 119 -11.51 -3.26 -0.44
C MET A 119 -12.93 -3.63 -0.04
N TRP A 120 -13.40 -4.80 -0.49
CA TRP A 120 -14.68 -5.36 -0.08
C TRP A 120 -14.79 -5.48 1.45
N LYS A 121 -13.76 -6.05 2.10
CA LYS A 121 -13.71 -6.21 3.56
C LYS A 121 -13.77 -4.87 4.29
N TYR A 122 -12.94 -3.90 3.92
CA TYR A 122 -12.84 -2.64 4.66
C TYR A 122 -14.03 -1.71 4.41
N LEU A 123 -14.63 -1.71 3.22
CA LEU A 123 -15.94 -1.06 3.02
C LEU A 123 -17.04 -1.70 3.88
N THR A 124 -17.00 -3.03 4.05
CA THR A 124 -17.94 -3.72 4.95
C THR A 124 -17.77 -3.28 6.40
N LEU A 125 -16.53 -3.23 6.89
CA LEU A 125 -16.22 -2.77 8.25
C LEU A 125 -16.57 -1.30 8.48
N ALA A 126 -16.49 -0.47 7.44
CA ALA A 126 -16.92 0.93 7.47
C ALA A 126 -18.45 1.10 7.32
N ASN A 127 -19.22 0.01 7.17
CA ASN A 127 -20.67 0.03 6.94
C ASN A 127 -21.10 0.66 5.59
N PHE A 128 -20.23 0.65 4.57
CA PHE A 128 -20.49 1.13 3.20
C PHE A 128 -21.14 0.04 2.31
N ILE A 129 -22.07 -0.73 2.87
CA ILE A 129 -22.61 -1.97 2.26
C ILE A 129 -23.19 -1.74 0.85
N THR A 130 -24.06 -0.74 0.70
CA THR A 130 -24.68 -0.43 -0.61
C THR A 130 -23.65 -0.02 -1.66
N LYS A 131 -22.66 0.79 -1.27
CA LYS A 131 -21.61 1.26 -2.18
C LYS A 131 -20.61 0.17 -2.54
N ARG A 132 -20.27 -0.69 -1.58
CA ARG A 132 -19.47 -1.90 -1.79
C ARG A 132 -20.12 -2.82 -2.83
N ASP A 133 -21.41 -3.09 -2.69
CA ASP A 133 -22.12 -4.00 -3.59
C ASP A 133 -22.25 -3.41 -5.00
N GLN A 134 -22.50 -2.09 -5.11
CA GLN A 134 -22.45 -1.38 -6.39
C GLN A 134 -21.07 -1.43 -7.03
N LEU A 135 -20.01 -1.17 -6.25
CA LEU A 135 -18.63 -1.21 -6.74
C LEU A 135 -18.24 -2.60 -7.20
N GLN A 136 -18.63 -3.65 -6.47
CA GLN A 136 -18.37 -5.03 -6.87
C GLN A 136 -19.10 -5.40 -8.17
N ALA A 137 -20.38 -5.02 -8.30
CA ALA A 137 -21.17 -5.35 -9.49
C ALA A 137 -20.63 -4.66 -10.75
N LEU A 138 -20.16 -3.42 -10.62
CA LEU A 138 -19.68 -2.62 -11.75
C LEU A 138 -18.18 -2.86 -12.04
N PHE A 139 -17.36 -3.00 -10.99
CA PHE A 139 -15.90 -3.09 -11.06
C PHE A 139 -15.34 -4.16 -10.10
N PRO A 140 -15.50 -5.45 -10.42
CA PRO A 140 -15.00 -6.52 -9.58
C PRO A 140 -13.49 -6.42 -9.32
N ASP A 141 -12.72 -5.88 -10.27
CA ASP A 141 -11.28 -5.68 -10.13
C ASP A 141 -10.84 -4.56 -9.16
N MET A 142 -11.79 -3.78 -8.64
CA MET A 142 -11.62 -2.80 -7.58
C MET A 142 -12.26 -3.23 -6.26
N CYS A 143 -13.26 -4.11 -6.30
CA CYS A 143 -13.93 -4.63 -5.12
C CYS A 143 -14.52 -6.00 -5.43
N ASN A 144 -14.08 -7.05 -4.76
CA ASN A 144 -14.63 -8.38 -4.96
C ASN A 144 -14.60 -9.17 -3.65
N GLN A 145 -15.69 -9.81 -3.24
CA GLN A 145 -15.74 -10.53 -1.96
C GLN A 145 -14.67 -11.63 -1.85
N THR A 146 -14.36 -12.30 -2.96
CA THR A 146 -13.39 -13.41 -3.00
C THR A 146 -12.10 -12.98 -3.65
N TRP A 147 -11.00 -13.62 -3.24
CA TRP A 147 -9.74 -13.47 -3.95
C TRP A 147 -9.86 -14.12 -5.34
N ASP A 148 -9.53 -13.35 -6.37
CA ASP A 148 -9.53 -13.81 -7.76
C ASP A 148 -8.33 -13.19 -8.50
N LYS A 149 -7.42 -14.06 -8.94
CA LYS A 149 -6.20 -13.68 -9.65
C LYS A 149 -6.46 -12.95 -10.96
N SER A 150 -7.56 -13.26 -11.65
CA SER A 150 -7.88 -12.69 -12.97
C SER A 150 -8.09 -11.17 -12.91
N LEU A 151 -8.46 -10.67 -11.74
CA LEU A 151 -8.82 -9.27 -11.51
C LEU A 151 -7.62 -8.32 -11.40
N TYR A 152 -6.40 -8.83 -11.21
CA TYR A 152 -5.25 -7.97 -10.85
C TYR A 152 -4.76 -7.10 -12.00
N ASN A 153 -4.83 -7.60 -13.25
CA ASN A 153 -4.24 -6.96 -14.42
C ASN A 153 -5.26 -6.30 -15.36
N VAL A 154 -6.50 -6.11 -14.91
CA VAL A 154 -7.58 -5.47 -15.69
C VAL A 154 -7.29 -3.97 -15.93
N ARG A 155 -6.63 -3.32 -14.97
CA ARG A 155 -6.24 -1.91 -14.97
C ARG A 155 -5.08 -1.68 -14.01
N THR A 156 -4.41 -0.54 -14.11
CA THR A 156 -3.22 -0.28 -13.28
C THR A 156 -3.60 -0.19 -11.81
N GLN A 157 -2.64 -0.50 -10.93
CA GLN A 157 -2.89 -0.52 -9.48
C GLN A 157 -3.24 0.87 -8.95
N HIS A 158 -2.58 1.91 -9.47
CA HIS A 158 -2.84 3.31 -9.08
C HIS A 158 -4.16 3.84 -9.60
N GLU A 159 -4.66 3.40 -10.76
CA GLU A 159 -6.03 3.72 -11.21
C GLU A 159 -7.08 3.13 -10.27
N LYS A 160 -6.91 1.87 -9.83
CA LYS A 160 -7.81 1.23 -8.86
C LYS A 160 -7.84 2.02 -7.55
N LEU A 161 -6.67 2.38 -7.03
CA LEU A 161 -6.55 3.20 -5.82
C LEU A 161 -7.19 4.58 -6.02
N ALA A 162 -6.95 5.25 -7.15
CA ALA A 162 -7.46 6.58 -7.42
C ALA A 162 -8.99 6.64 -7.39
N VAL A 163 -9.67 5.63 -7.96
CA VAL A 163 -11.14 5.53 -7.89
C VAL A 163 -11.61 5.15 -6.49
N CYS A 164 -11.00 4.13 -5.89
CA CYS A 164 -11.44 3.62 -4.59
C CYS A 164 -11.27 4.64 -3.44
N LYS A 165 -10.21 5.45 -3.47
CA LYS A 165 -9.94 6.43 -2.41
C LYS A 165 -10.91 7.61 -2.42
N VAL A 166 -11.55 7.90 -3.56
CA VAL A 166 -12.64 8.88 -3.67
C VAL A 166 -13.88 8.36 -2.94
N LEU A 167 -14.18 7.07 -3.06
CA LEU A 167 -15.30 6.45 -2.35
C LEU A 167 -15.04 6.34 -0.85
N HIS A 168 -13.87 5.82 -0.46
CA HIS A 168 -13.49 5.69 0.94
C HIS A 168 -11.97 5.63 1.08
N TRP A 169 -11.37 6.72 1.58
CA TRP A 169 -9.92 6.89 1.62
C TRP A 169 -9.22 5.80 2.45
N ASP A 170 -9.66 5.55 3.69
CA ASP A 170 -9.00 4.55 4.55
C ASP A 170 -9.12 3.13 4.00
N ALA A 171 -10.34 2.71 3.60
CA ALA A 171 -10.56 1.38 3.02
C ALA A 171 -9.68 1.13 1.79
N ALA A 172 -9.54 2.12 0.90
CA ALA A 172 -8.70 2.00 -0.28
C ALA A 172 -7.21 1.83 0.08
N HIS A 173 -6.67 2.66 0.98
CA HIS A 173 -5.25 2.60 1.35
C HIS A 173 -4.91 1.37 2.20
N MET A 174 -5.84 0.92 3.06
CA MET A 174 -5.72 -0.36 3.78
C MET A 174 -5.74 -1.57 2.83
N SER A 175 -6.33 -1.41 1.65
CA SER A 175 -6.44 -2.45 0.63
C SER A 175 -5.26 -2.49 -0.33
N CYS A 176 -4.22 -1.73 -0.08
CA CYS A 176 -2.99 -1.77 -0.85
C CYS A 176 -1.83 -2.35 -0.02
N SER A 177 -0.99 -3.17 -0.65
CA SER A 177 0.40 -3.32 -0.23
C SER A 177 1.22 -2.16 -0.78
N TRP A 178 2.24 -1.73 -0.03
CA TRP A 178 2.99 -0.53 -0.36
C TRP A 178 4.50 -0.74 -0.40
N GLY A 179 5.12 -0.08 -1.38
CA GLY A 179 6.56 0.05 -1.53
C GLY A 179 7.30 -1.27 -1.75
N LYS A 180 8.62 -1.20 -1.61
CA LYS A 180 9.56 -2.29 -1.85
C LYS A 180 9.25 -3.55 -1.03
N GLY A 181 8.90 -3.37 0.25
CA GLY A 181 8.56 -4.45 1.17
C GLY A 181 7.15 -5.01 1.01
N GLN A 182 6.29 -4.39 0.17
CA GLN A 182 4.91 -4.80 -0.07
C GLN A 182 4.11 -5.01 1.24
N VAL A 183 4.27 -4.08 2.19
CA VAL A 183 3.56 -4.14 3.47
C VAL A 183 2.13 -3.62 3.31
N MET A 184 1.15 -4.40 3.76
CA MET A 184 -0.26 -4.01 3.67
C MET A 184 -0.59 -2.78 4.54
N GLY A 185 -1.34 -1.84 3.98
CA GLY A 185 -1.70 -0.60 4.65
C GLY A 185 -2.53 -0.78 5.91
N PHE A 186 -3.31 -1.86 6.01
CA PHE A 186 -4.07 -2.16 7.24
C PHE A 186 -3.18 -2.44 8.46
N ASN A 187 -1.89 -2.71 8.29
CA ASN A 187 -0.97 -2.94 9.40
C ASN A 187 -0.49 -1.64 10.08
N TRP A 188 -0.83 -0.45 9.56
CA TRP A 188 -0.26 0.83 10.03
C TRP A 188 -0.24 0.96 11.56
N GLN A 189 -1.32 0.55 12.23
CA GLN A 189 -1.47 0.67 13.68
C GLN A 189 -0.59 -0.32 14.43
N ASP A 190 -0.54 -1.58 13.97
CA ASP A 190 0.31 -2.61 14.57
C ASP A 190 1.79 -2.23 14.42
N LEU A 191 2.15 -1.66 13.27
CA LEU A 191 3.47 -1.12 12.95
C LEU A 191 3.79 0.21 13.65
N LYS A 192 2.91 0.69 14.53
CA LYS A 192 3.10 1.88 15.37
C LYS A 192 3.26 3.18 14.57
N TYR A 193 2.66 3.27 13.39
CA TYR A 193 2.44 4.57 12.75
C TYR A 193 1.32 5.32 13.49
N PRO A 194 1.39 6.64 13.61
CA PRO A 194 0.38 7.43 14.33
C PRO A 194 -0.97 7.51 13.58
N SER A 195 -0.95 7.29 12.27
CA SER A 195 -2.15 7.22 11.42
C SER A 195 -1.86 6.44 10.14
N LEU A 196 -2.91 6.01 9.43
CA LEU A 196 -2.77 5.45 8.09
C LEU A 196 -2.11 6.45 7.13
N LYS A 197 -2.46 7.74 7.21
CA LYS A 197 -1.80 8.79 6.42
C LYS A 197 -0.30 8.84 6.67
N ALA A 198 0.15 8.79 7.92
CA ALA A 198 1.58 8.79 8.23
C ALA A 198 2.30 7.55 7.68
N PHE A 199 1.64 6.39 7.67
CA PHE A 199 2.15 5.20 6.99
C PHE A 199 2.28 5.44 5.47
N ILE A 200 1.26 5.99 4.81
CA ILE A 200 1.28 6.28 3.37
C ILE A 200 2.34 7.32 3.01
N ASP A 201 2.46 8.41 3.78
CA ASP A 201 3.48 9.45 3.59
C ASP A 201 4.90 8.84 3.68
N ALA A 202 5.13 7.92 4.62
CA ALA A 202 6.40 7.20 4.73
C ALA A 202 6.70 6.38 3.48
N MET A 203 5.70 5.73 2.87
CA MET A 203 5.89 4.95 1.64
C MET A 203 6.27 5.83 0.44
N HIS A 204 5.90 7.11 0.45
CA HIS A 204 6.28 8.08 -0.58
C HIS A 204 7.65 8.73 -0.33
N THR A 205 8.25 8.54 0.86
CA THR A 205 9.47 9.26 1.24
C THR A 205 10.73 8.69 0.60
N SER A 206 10.97 7.38 0.74
CA SER A 206 12.16 6.70 0.20
C SER A 206 12.03 5.18 0.26
N GLU A 207 12.88 4.45 -0.48
CA GLU A 207 12.93 2.99 -0.34
C GLU A 207 13.39 2.58 1.08
N ALA A 208 14.22 3.40 1.75
CA ALA A 208 14.61 3.17 3.14
C ALA A 208 13.42 3.20 4.09
N ALA A 209 12.49 4.16 3.93
CA ALA A 209 11.25 4.20 4.71
C ALA A 209 10.32 3.00 4.41
N GLN A 210 10.30 2.54 3.16
CA GLN A 210 9.57 1.33 2.79
C GLN A 210 10.18 0.06 3.43
N ILE A 211 11.51 -0.02 3.53
CA ILE A 211 12.20 -1.11 4.26
C ILE A 211 12.00 -0.99 5.76
N ASP A 212 11.91 0.21 6.34
CA ASP A 212 11.57 0.39 7.76
C ASP A 212 10.18 -0.21 8.08
N ALA A 213 9.17 0.02 7.23
CA ALA A 213 7.86 -0.63 7.40
C ALA A 213 7.95 -2.16 7.36
N MET A 214 8.77 -2.72 6.46
CA MET A 214 9.03 -4.17 6.40
C MET A 214 9.72 -4.69 7.67
N CYS A 215 10.72 -3.96 8.17
CA CYS A 215 11.42 -4.31 9.41
C CYS A 215 10.49 -4.27 10.63
N ARG A 216 9.60 -3.27 10.72
CA ARG A 216 8.54 -3.21 11.74
C ARG A 216 7.59 -4.40 11.62
N PHE A 217 7.24 -4.80 10.40
CA PHE A 217 6.37 -5.95 10.16
C PHE A 217 7.03 -7.26 10.61
N ILE A 218 8.29 -7.46 10.27
CA ILE A 218 9.11 -8.58 10.76
C ILE A 218 9.11 -8.60 12.30
N LYS A 219 9.32 -7.45 12.94
CA LYS A 219 9.34 -7.35 14.41
C LYS A 219 8.00 -7.64 15.07
N VAL A 220 6.92 -7.03 14.58
CA VAL A 220 5.55 -7.21 15.13
C VAL A 220 5.07 -8.63 15.00
N ASN A 221 5.42 -9.30 13.90
CA ASN A 221 5.10 -10.70 13.71
C ASN A 221 6.11 -11.62 14.40
N GLY A 222 7.05 -11.10 15.19
CA GLY A 222 8.02 -11.92 15.92
C GLY A 222 8.85 -12.81 15.00
N LEU A 223 9.29 -12.28 13.85
CA LEU A 223 10.10 -12.99 12.84
C LEU A 223 11.61 -12.72 12.98
N VAL A 224 11.98 -11.92 13.99
CA VAL A 224 13.35 -11.47 14.19
C VAL A 224 14.23 -12.63 14.63
N ASP A 225 13.72 -13.52 15.47
CA ASP A 225 14.50 -14.59 16.06
C ASP A 225 14.80 -15.71 15.04
N GLU A 226 13.93 -15.95 14.05
CA GLU A 226 14.25 -16.80 12.90
C GLU A 226 15.41 -16.22 12.08
N LEU A 227 15.42 -14.89 11.83
CA LEU A 227 16.54 -14.24 11.14
C LEU A 227 17.84 -14.29 11.96
N GLN A 228 17.77 -14.09 13.28
CA GLN A 228 18.94 -14.19 14.17
C GLN A 228 19.54 -15.59 14.20
N ARG A 229 18.70 -16.63 14.16
CA ARG A 229 19.13 -18.03 14.11
C ARG A 229 19.42 -18.54 12.69
N ASN A 230 19.24 -17.70 11.66
CA ASN A 230 19.30 -18.09 10.26
C ASN A 230 18.36 -19.27 9.92
N ASP A 231 17.20 -19.34 10.57
CA ASP A 231 16.15 -20.31 10.30
C ASP A 231 15.30 -19.87 9.11
N TRP A 232 15.83 -20.09 7.91
CA TRP A 232 15.19 -19.68 6.65
C TRP A 232 13.86 -20.38 6.39
N ALA A 233 13.71 -21.62 6.87
CA ALA A 233 12.47 -22.37 6.73
C ALA A 233 11.39 -21.83 7.67
N GLY A 234 11.73 -21.59 8.93
CA GLY A 234 10.84 -20.95 9.90
C GLY A 234 10.42 -19.55 9.45
N PHE A 235 11.39 -18.72 9.03
CA PHE A 235 11.10 -17.39 8.50
C PHE A 235 10.18 -17.47 7.28
N ALA A 236 10.52 -18.28 6.27
CA ALA A 236 9.74 -18.38 5.04
C ALA A 236 8.31 -18.91 5.29
N TYR A 237 8.15 -19.89 6.16
CA TYR A 237 6.83 -20.42 6.52
C TYR A 237 5.93 -19.34 7.12
N ARG A 238 6.48 -18.51 8.02
CA ARG A 238 5.68 -17.50 8.71
C ARG A 238 5.48 -16.22 7.90
N TYR A 239 6.44 -15.88 7.03
CA TYR A 239 6.35 -14.72 6.15
C TYR A 239 5.49 -15.00 4.90
N ASN A 240 5.65 -16.17 4.26
CA ASN A 240 4.99 -16.52 3.00
C ASN A 240 3.83 -17.52 3.15
N GLY A 241 3.67 -18.13 4.32
CA GLY A 241 2.64 -19.14 4.59
C GLY A 241 3.05 -20.57 4.18
N GLU A 242 2.10 -21.50 4.31
CA GLU A 242 2.35 -22.95 4.14
C GLU A 242 2.86 -23.33 2.74
N GLY A 243 2.53 -22.52 1.74
CA GLY A 243 2.98 -22.68 0.35
C GLY A 243 4.45 -22.32 0.09
N TYR A 244 5.22 -21.90 1.12
CA TYR A 244 6.57 -21.36 0.91
C TYR A 244 7.52 -22.36 0.21
N LYS A 245 7.40 -23.65 0.51
CA LYS A 245 8.27 -24.71 -0.06
C LYS A 245 8.08 -24.87 -1.56
N ALA A 246 6.85 -24.71 -2.06
CA ALA A 246 6.56 -24.84 -3.48
C ALA A 246 7.31 -23.77 -4.32
N ASN A 247 7.57 -22.61 -3.72
CA ASN A 247 8.32 -21.51 -4.32
C ASN A 247 9.79 -21.45 -3.85
N GLN A 248 10.24 -22.46 -3.09
CA GLN A 248 11.62 -22.61 -2.59
C GLN A 248 12.15 -21.38 -1.84
N TYR A 249 11.29 -20.68 -1.09
CA TYR A 249 11.68 -19.43 -0.41
C TYR A 249 12.82 -19.64 0.58
N ASP A 250 12.79 -20.71 1.36
CA ASP A 250 13.85 -21.10 2.30
C ASP A 250 15.20 -21.32 1.61
N ILE A 251 15.21 -22.06 0.50
CA ILE A 251 16.41 -22.34 -0.27
C ILE A 251 16.97 -21.04 -0.85
N ARG A 252 16.10 -20.19 -1.41
CA ARG A 252 16.47 -18.90 -1.98
C ARG A 252 17.03 -17.95 -0.94
N LEU A 253 16.40 -17.85 0.24
CA LEU A 253 16.87 -17.04 1.37
C LEU A 253 18.24 -17.52 1.85
N ALA A 254 18.41 -18.83 2.06
CA ALA A 254 19.69 -19.41 2.47
C ALA A 254 20.81 -19.14 1.44
N ALA A 255 20.50 -19.24 0.15
CA ALA A 255 21.44 -18.95 -0.93
C ALA A 255 21.80 -17.47 -1.00
N ALA A 256 20.81 -16.58 -0.88
CA ALA A 256 20.98 -15.13 -0.85
C ALA A 256 21.81 -14.70 0.37
N TYR A 257 21.59 -15.29 1.54
CA TYR A 257 22.39 -15.04 2.74
C TYR A 257 23.85 -15.42 2.54
N LYS A 258 24.13 -16.63 2.04
CA LYS A 258 25.50 -17.05 1.71
C LYS A 258 26.17 -16.11 0.72
N LYS A 259 25.42 -15.60 -0.26
CA LYS A 259 25.92 -14.60 -1.21
C LYS A 259 26.25 -13.29 -0.50
N ALA A 260 25.35 -12.77 0.33
CA ALA A 260 25.57 -11.54 1.10
C ALA A 260 26.80 -11.65 2.02
N LYS A 261 27.02 -12.79 2.69
CA LYS A 261 28.23 -13.05 3.48
C LYS A 261 29.51 -12.93 2.66
N ARG A 262 29.54 -13.48 1.43
CA ARG A 262 30.71 -13.39 0.53
C ARG A 262 30.97 -11.95 0.05
N GLU A 263 29.92 -11.16 -0.09
CA GLU A 263 29.98 -9.74 -0.44
C GLU A 263 30.31 -8.83 0.76
N GLY A 264 30.57 -9.41 1.93
CA GLY A 264 30.97 -8.70 3.13
C GLY A 264 29.86 -7.87 3.78
N TRP A 265 28.59 -8.22 3.57
CA TRP A 265 27.47 -7.69 4.34
C TRP A 265 27.56 -8.04 5.83
#